data_AF-A0A350DAI8-F1
#
_entry.id   AF-A0A350DAI8-F1
#
_cell.length_a   1.000
_cell.length_b   1.000
_cell.length_c   1.000
_cell.angle_alpha   90.00
_cell.angle_beta   90.00
_cell.angle_gamma   90.00
#
_symmetry.space_group_name_H-M   'P 1'
#
loop_
_entity.id
_entity.type
_entity.pdbx_description
1 polymer ?
#
loop_
_entity_poly.entity_id
_entity_poly.type
_entity_poly.pdbx_seq_one_letter_code
_entity_poly.pdbx_strand_id
1 'polypeptide(L)'
;MRDSTKISAPDLLVINFLLRIEGSIHNSSSFVNLFWRFLLAFLLRIRYNKSMMTILKDLRNKTKLLEEENLGLRRKLTRIEGYSILGFYQRRFFEELLTKEVSRAKRHHRPFSLVMVRLKGFKEKQLINRLALLVQKTVLREIDISGRLSSRYLGFILPETTKIRALLVSQKIKEKIEKLGGKDIKVDLGVVSCPYEATSKDELIQRVKEDLSKKTRSPQRHTNNKRPRMA
;
A
#
# COMPACT_ATOMS: atom_id res chain seq x y z
N MET A 1 -17.23 28.31 22.90
CA MET A 1 -18.57 28.93 22.85
C MET A 1 -18.39 30.40 22.46
N ARG A 2 -18.69 30.75 21.21
CA ARG A 2 -18.75 32.14 20.74
C ARG A 2 -20.12 32.31 20.08
N ASP A 3 -20.96 33.12 20.68
CA ASP A 3 -22.29 33.47 20.17
C ASP A 3 -22.19 34.12 18.78
N SER A 4 -22.80 33.47 17.79
CA SER A 4 -22.88 33.93 16.40
C SER A 4 -24.30 34.36 16.02
N THR A 5 -24.94 35.18 16.86
CA THR A 5 -26.28 35.75 16.62
C THR A 5 -26.32 37.28 16.74
N LYS A 6 -25.20 37.96 16.46
CA LYS A 6 -25.21 39.42 16.26
C LYS A 6 -25.22 39.73 14.77
N ILE A 7 -26.41 40.00 14.25
CA ILE A 7 -26.61 40.65 12.95
C ILE A 7 -25.83 41.98 13.01
N SER A 8 -24.95 42.21 12.03
CA SER A 8 -24.06 43.38 12.07
C SER A 8 -24.85 44.64 11.74
N ALA A 9 -24.52 45.78 12.37
CA ALA A 9 -25.18 47.08 12.14
C ALA A 9 -25.40 47.47 10.65
N PRO A 10 -24.50 47.17 9.68
CA PRO A 10 -24.77 47.42 8.26
C PRO A 10 -25.89 46.55 7.67
N ASP A 11 -26.15 45.35 8.21
CA ASP A 11 -27.22 44.47 7.73
C ASP A 11 -28.61 45.03 8.08
N LEU A 12 -28.75 45.71 9.24
CA LEU A 12 -29.99 46.38 9.64
C LEU A 12 -30.31 47.60 8.77
N LEU A 13 -29.29 48.34 8.32
CA LEU A 13 -29.45 49.46 7.38
C LEU A 13 -29.93 48.98 6.01
N VAL A 14 -29.39 47.86 5.52
CA VAL A 14 -29.83 47.25 4.25
C VAL A 14 -31.25 46.74 4.37
N ILE A 15 -31.61 46.08 5.48
CA ILE A 15 -32.98 45.61 5.74
C ILE A 15 -33.97 46.78 5.81
N ASN A 16 -33.64 47.86 6.52
CA ASN A 16 -34.50 49.05 6.59
C ASN A 16 -34.63 49.78 5.26
N PHE A 17 -33.56 49.84 4.46
CA PHE A 17 -33.61 50.41 3.12
C PHE A 17 -34.51 49.60 2.19
N LEU A 18 -34.48 48.26 2.30
CA LEU A 18 -35.33 47.36 1.52
C LEU A 18 -36.81 47.47 1.91
N LEU A 19 -37.13 47.54 3.22
CA LEU A 19 -38.50 47.75 3.71
C LEU A 19 -39.06 49.11 3.26
N ARG A 20 -38.21 50.14 3.18
CA ARG A 20 -38.61 51.47 2.69
C ARG A 20 -38.91 51.50 1.19
N ILE A 21 -38.29 50.63 0.42
CA ILE A 21 -38.56 50.48 -1.02
C ILE A 21 -39.88 49.73 -1.26
N GLU A 22 -40.24 48.74 -0.43
CA GLU A 22 -41.52 48.03 -0.53
C GLU A 22 -42.74 48.97 -0.41
N GLY A 23 -42.69 49.98 0.46
CA GLY A 23 -43.77 50.94 0.64
C GLY A 23 -44.03 51.86 -0.56
N SER A 24 -43.05 52.04 -1.46
CA SER A 24 -43.15 52.94 -2.63
C SER A 24 -43.52 52.22 -3.93
N ILE A 25 -43.44 50.87 -3.96
CA ILE A 25 -43.66 50.05 -5.17
C ILE A 25 -45.13 49.73 -5.42
N HIS A 26 -46.06 50.16 -4.55
CA HIS A 26 -47.47 49.79 -4.63
C HIS A 26 -48.22 50.34 -5.87
N ASN A 27 -47.56 51.13 -6.72
CA ASN A 27 -48.13 51.64 -7.99
C ASN A 27 -47.33 51.25 -9.25
N SER A 28 -46.50 50.19 -9.21
CA SER A 28 -45.77 49.70 -10.39
C SER A 28 -46.23 48.29 -10.78
N SER A 29 -46.32 48.05 -12.10
CA SER A 29 -46.88 46.84 -12.71
C SER A 29 -46.31 45.55 -12.10
N SER A 30 -47.17 44.54 -11.91
CA SER A 30 -46.83 43.24 -11.27
C SER A 30 -45.57 42.56 -11.85
N PHE A 31 -45.23 42.90 -13.09
CA PHE A 31 -44.04 42.45 -13.80
C PHE A 31 -42.72 42.99 -13.19
N VAL A 32 -42.70 44.24 -12.74
CA VAL A 32 -41.51 44.88 -12.13
C VAL A 32 -41.19 44.22 -10.78
N ASN A 33 -42.21 43.95 -9.97
CA ASN A 33 -42.05 43.27 -8.68
C ASN A 33 -41.52 41.83 -8.87
N LEU A 34 -42.06 41.10 -9.84
CA LEU A 34 -41.58 39.74 -10.15
C LEU A 34 -40.12 39.73 -10.61
N PHE A 35 -39.73 40.69 -11.45
CA PHE A 35 -38.35 40.85 -11.90
C PHE A 35 -37.38 41.09 -10.74
N TRP A 36 -37.70 42.01 -9.81
CA TRP A 36 -36.86 42.28 -8.65
C TRP A 36 -36.74 41.08 -7.70
N ARG A 37 -37.80 40.28 -7.54
CA ARG A 37 -37.76 39.02 -6.76
C ARG A 37 -36.83 37.99 -7.40
N PHE A 38 -36.87 37.83 -8.72
CA PHE A 38 -35.93 36.95 -9.44
C PHE A 38 -34.50 37.45 -9.36
N LEU A 39 -34.28 38.77 -9.50
CA LEU A 39 -32.95 39.36 -9.40
C LEU A 39 -32.36 39.16 -8.00
N LEU A 40 -33.15 39.39 -6.94
CA LEU A 40 -32.73 39.16 -5.56
C LEU A 40 -32.37 37.69 -5.31
N ALA A 41 -33.23 36.76 -5.76
CA ALA A 41 -32.97 35.33 -5.66
C ALA A 41 -31.69 34.92 -6.43
N PHE A 42 -31.47 35.49 -7.61
CA PHE A 42 -30.26 35.26 -8.41
C PHE A 42 -28.99 35.79 -7.73
N LEU A 43 -29.03 36.99 -7.16
CA LEU A 43 -27.90 37.57 -6.42
C LEU A 43 -27.57 36.77 -5.15
N LEU A 44 -28.59 36.37 -4.39
CA LEU A 44 -28.44 35.48 -3.23
C LEU A 44 -27.84 34.14 -3.65
N ARG A 45 -28.27 33.58 -4.79
CA ARG A 45 -27.70 32.36 -5.36
C ARG A 45 -26.23 32.52 -5.76
N ILE A 46 -25.84 33.62 -6.40
CA ILE A 46 -24.43 33.90 -6.73
C ILE A 46 -23.59 34.02 -5.46
N ARG A 47 -24.07 34.77 -4.46
CA ARG A 47 -23.38 34.95 -3.18
C ARG A 47 -23.23 33.62 -2.44
N TYR A 48 -24.29 32.83 -2.36
CA TYR A 48 -24.29 31.51 -1.75
C TYR A 48 -23.32 30.56 -2.46
N ASN A 49 -23.37 30.51 -3.80
CA ASN A 49 -22.45 29.71 -4.60
C ASN A 49 -20.99 30.10 -4.38
N LYS A 50 -20.69 31.41 -4.26
CA LYS A 50 -19.33 31.89 -3.98
C LYS A 50 -18.83 31.42 -2.60
N SER A 51 -19.65 31.55 -1.56
CA SER A 51 -19.30 31.08 -0.21
C SER A 51 -19.14 29.55 -0.15
N MET A 52 -20.06 28.81 -0.80
CA MET A 52 -19.97 27.36 -0.90
C MET A 52 -18.68 26.90 -1.59
N MET A 53 -18.27 27.57 -2.66
CA MET A 53 -17.01 27.26 -3.35
C MET A 53 -15.78 27.51 -2.48
N THR A 54 -15.81 28.53 -1.61
CA THR A 54 -14.72 28.77 -0.65
C THR A 54 -14.62 27.64 0.37
N ILE A 55 -15.76 27.20 0.92
CA ILE A 55 -15.81 26.08 1.88
C ILE A 55 -15.33 24.79 1.21
N LEU A 56 -15.77 24.51 -0.03
CA LEU A 56 -15.35 23.33 -0.78
C LEU A 56 -13.84 23.33 -1.08
N LYS A 57 -13.26 24.50 -1.39
CA LYS A 57 -11.81 24.65 -1.56
C LYS A 57 -11.06 24.39 -0.25
N ASP A 58 -11.54 24.94 0.87
CA ASP A 58 -10.93 24.75 2.18
C ASP A 58 -10.99 23.29 2.64
N LEU A 59 -12.14 22.63 2.44
CA LEU A 59 -12.29 21.19 2.68
C LEU A 59 -11.31 20.38 1.83
N ARG A 60 -11.19 20.69 0.54
CA ARG A 60 -10.25 20.00 -0.36
C ARG A 60 -8.79 20.21 0.06
N ASN A 61 -8.43 21.40 0.53
CA ASN A 61 -7.08 21.68 1.00
C ASN A 61 -6.80 20.94 2.31
N LYS A 62 -7.75 20.93 3.24
CA LYS A 62 -7.67 20.13 4.47
C LYS A 62 -7.53 18.64 4.19
N THR A 63 -8.28 18.08 3.24
CA THR A 63 -8.15 16.65 2.88
C THR A 63 -6.76 16.36 2.32
N LYS A 64 -6.21 17.23 1.47
CA LYS A 64 -4.84 17.07 0.95
C LYS A 64 -3.78 17.16 2.03
N LEU A 65 -3.87 18.16 2.92
CA LEU A 65 -2.95 18.31 4.04
C LEU A 65 -2.98 17.10 4.97
N LEU A 66 -4.18 16.59 5.28
CA LEU A 66 -4.33 15.37 6.08
C LEU A 66 -3.73 14.15 5.39
N GLU A 67 -3.87 14.02 4.07
CA GLU A 67 -3.24 12.94 3.31
C GLU A 67 -1.71 13.04 3.34
N GLU A 68 -1.17 14.25 3.17
CA GLU A 68 0.28 14.50 3.23
C GLU A 68 0.86 14.21 4.62
N GLU A 69 0.17 14.66 5.68
CA GLU A 69 0.57 14.40 7.06
C GLU A 69 0.51 12.90 7.37
N ASN A 70 -0.57 12.22 6.97
CA ASN A 70 -0.69 10.77 7.09
C ASN A 70 0.43 10.04 6.36
N LEU A 71 0.77 10.46 5.15
CA LEU A 71 1.90 9.90 4.40
C LEU A 71 3.23 10.14 5.13
N GLY A 72 3.41 11.32 5.71
CA GLY A 72 4.57 11.69 6.52
C GLY A 72 4.72 10.81 7.76
N LEU A 73 3.64 10.62 8.53
CA LEU A 73 3.60 9.74 9.69
C LEU A 73 3.88 8.29 9.29
N ARG A 74 3.29 7.82 8.18
CA ARG A 74 3.54 6.49 7.63
C ARG A 74 5.01 6.27 7.28
N ARG A 75 5.66 7.27 6.69
CA ARG A 75 7.12 7.23 6.41
C ARG A 75 7.94 7.18 7.70
N LYS A 76 7.55 7.93 8.74
CA LYS A 76 8.21 7.92 10.06
C LYS A 76 8.07 6.55 10.73
N LEU A 77 6.88 5.98 10.79
CA LEU A 77 6.63 4.63 11.37
C LEU A 77 7.46 3.56 10.66
N THR A 78 7.44 3.59 9.33
CA THR A 78 8.25 2.68 8.51
C THR A 78 9.76 2.79 8.81
N ARG A 79 10.24 3.99 9.16
CA ARG A 79 11.64 4.24 9.52
C ARG A 79 11.98 3.76 10.94
N ILE A 80 11.02 3.79 11.87
CA ILE A 80 11.21 3.43 13.28
C ILE A 80 11.04 1.92 13.50
N GLU A 81 9.95 1.34 13.03
CA GLU A 81 9.61 -0.06 13.31
C GLU A 81 10.10 -1.01 12.20
N GLY A 82 10.34 -0.48 10.99
CA GLY A 82 10.78 -1.28 9.86
C GLY A 82 9.77 -2.25 9.28
N TYR A 83 8.70 -2.51 10.02
CA TYR A 83 7.52 -3.22 9.61
C TYR A 83 6.65 -2.27 8.80
N SER A 84 6.42 -2.60 7.53
CA SER A 84 5.51 -1.83 6.69
C SER A 84 4.11 -1.91 7.29
N ILE A 85 3.31 -0.84 7.12
CA ILE A 85 1.87 -0.82 7.43
C ILE A 85 1.12 -1.96 6.70
N LEU A 86 1.76 -2.57 5.71
CA LEU A 86 1.30 -3.71 4.93
C LEU A 86 1.76 -5.07 5.48
N GLY A 87 2.28 -5.16 6.72
CA GLY A 87 2.50 -6.44 7.40
C GLY A 87 3.78 -7.21 7.03
N PHE A 88 4.81 -6.54 6.48
CA PHE A 88 6.09 -7.16 6.14
C PHE A 88 7.26 -6.20 6.39
N TYR A 89 8.45 -6.73 6.66
CA TYR A 89 9.64 -5.92 6.91
C TYR A 89 10.27 -5.36 5.63
N GLN A 90 10.80 -4.14 5.69
CA GLN A 90 11.69 -3.63 4.64
C GLN A 90 13.06 -4.31 4.69
N ARG A 91 13.79 -4.28 3.56
CA ARG A 91 15.10 -4.93 3.41
C ARG A 91 16.03 -4.74 4.61
N ARG A 92 16.23 -3.50 5.06
CA ARG A 92 17.14 -3.19 6.17
C ARG A 92 16.77 -3.98 7.44
N PHE A 93 15.51 -3.87 7.87
CA PHE A 93 15.04 -4.53 9.09
C PHE A 93 14.94 -6.05 8.94
N PHE A 94 14.58 -6.54 7.75
CA PHE A 94 14.62 -7.97 7.47
C PHE A 94 16.03 -8.53 7.63
N GLU A 95 17.05 -7.85 7.10
CA GLU A 95 18.45 -8.27 7.23
C GLU A 95 18.96 -8.15 8.69
N GLU A 96 18.49 -7.15 9.45
CA GLU A 96 18.75 -7.04 10.90
C GLU A 96 18.14 -8.22 11.67
N LEU A 97 16.89 -8.60 11.37
CA LEU A 97 16.23 -9.78 11.96
C LEU A 97 16.92 -11.08 11.57
N LEU A 98 17.37 -11.20 10.32
CA LEU A 98 18.15 -12.35 9.85
C LEU A 98 19.47 -12.47 10.64
N THR A 99 20.14 -11.36 10.92
CA THR A 99 21.35 -11.34 11.76
C THR A 99 21.05 -11.85 13.16
N LYS A 100 19.96 -11.37 13.78
CA LYS A 100 19.52 -11.82 15.11
C LYS A 100 19.21 -13.31 15.11
N GLU A 101 18.58 -13.82 14.06
CA GLU A 101 18.22 -15.24 13.95
C GLU A 101 19.45 -16.13 13.76
N VAL A 102 20.48 -15.67 13.03
CA VAL A 102 21.78 -16.35 12.99
C VAL A 102 22.39 -16.47 14.40
N SER A 103 22.39 -15.38 15.18
CA SER A 103 22.90 -15.41 16.55
C SER A 103 22.10 -16.35 17.45
N ARG A 104 20.77 -16.40 17.31
CA ARG A 104 19.89 -17.32 18.05
C ARG A 104 20.17 -18.76 17.69
N ALA A 105 20.29 -19.08 16.40
CA ALA A 105 20.57 -20.43 15.91
C ALA A 105 21.91 -20.96 16.44
N LYS A 106 22.96 -20.11 16.43
CA LYS A 106 24.27 -20.45 17.01
C LYS A 106 24.20 -20.71 18.51
N ARG A 107 23.45 -19.90 19.26
CA ARG A 107 23.35 -20.03 20.71
C ARG A 107 22.55 -21.26 21.12
N HIS A 108 21.37 -21.44 20.53
CA HIS A 108 20.41 -22.45 20.96
C HIS A 108 20.50 -23.76 20.17
N HIS A 109 21.38 -23.84 19.17
CA HIS A 109 21.56 -25.01 18.31
C HIS A 109 20.26 -25.44 17.61
N ARG A 110 19.35 -24.48 17.40
CA ARG A 110 18.09 -24.68 16.67
C ARG A 110 18.25 -24.19 15.24
N PRO A 111 17.94 -25.03 14.23
CA PRO A 111 18.10 -24.62 12.85
C PRO A 111 16.99 -23.66 12.43
N PHE A 112 17.29 -22.76 11.51
CA PHE A 112 16.28 -21.99 10.79
C PHE A 112 16.55 -22.06 9.29
N SER A 113 15.57 -21.66 8.50
CA SER A 113 15.71 -21.62 7.05
C SER A 113 15.36 -20.25 6.50
N LEU A 114 16.15 -19.80 5.53
CA LEU A 114 15.88 -18.62 4.72
C LEU A 114 15.30 -19.08 3.38
N VAL A 115 14.11 -18.58 3.06
CA VAL A 115 13.48 -18.74 1.74
C VAL A 115 13.51 -17.38 1.05
N MET A 116 14.06 -17.30 -0.17
CA MET A 116 13.87 -16.13 -1.03
C MET A 116 13.08 -16.49 -2.27
N VAL A 117 12.22 -15.55 -2.65
CA VAL A 117 11.27 -15.70 -3.74
C VAL A 117 11.53 -14.61 -4.75
N ARG A 118 11.79 -14.99 -6.00
CA ARG A 118 11.95 -14.08 -7.14
C ARG A 118 10.72 -14.10 -8.01
N LEU A 119 10.09 -12.94 -8.16
CA LEU A 119 8.95 -12.74 -9.04
C LEU A 119 9.40 -12.38 -10.47
N LYS A 120 8.80 -13.00 -11.47
CA LYS A 120 8.98 -12.76 -12.91
C LYS A 120 7.63 -12.50 -13.58
N GLY A 121 7.63 -11.70 -14.65
CA GLY A 121 6.46 -11.48 -15.51
C GLY A 121 5.44 -10.43 -15.04
N PHE A 122 5.62 -9.83 -13.86
CA PHE A 122 4.70 -8.81 -13.35
C PHE A 122 5.12 -7.39 -13.75
N LYS A 123 4.15 -6.55 -14.13
CA LYS A 123 4.36 -5.14 -14.52
C LYS A 123 4.16 -4.16 -13.35
N GLU A 124 3.38 -4.55 -12.34
CA GLU A 124 2.97 -3.63 -11.26
C GLU A 124 3.77 -3.81 -9.97
N LYS A 125 4.47 -2.75 -9.55
CA LYS A 125 5.24 -2.70 -8.29
C LYS A 125 4.37 -2.83 -7.03
N GLN A 126 3.06 -2.59 -7.11
CA GLN A 126 2.15 -2.72 -5.96
C GLN A 126 1.78 -4.18 -5.67
N LEU A 127 1.90 -5.07 -6.67
CA LEU A 127 1.49 -6.46 -6.56
C LEU A 127 2.34 -7.25 -5.57
N ILE A 128 3.65 -6.99 -5.51
CA ILE A 128 4.57 -7.65 -4.57
C ILE A 128 4.19 -7.41 -3.10
N ASN A 129 3.65 -6.24 -2.78
CA ASN A 129 3.22 -5.90 -1.41
C ASN A 129 1.97 -6.69 -1.03
N ARG A 130 1.00 -6.81 -1.95
CA ARG A 130 -0.22 -7.59 -1.74
C ARG A 130 0.11 -9.08 -1.57
N LEU A 131 1.03 -9.58 -2.39
CA LEU A 131 1.51 -10.97 -2.32
C LEU A 131 2.22 -11.26 -0.97
N ALA A 132 3.10 -10.36 -0.51
CA ALA A 132 3.78 -10.52 0.78
C ALA A 132 2.79 -10.59 1.95
N LEU A 133 1.86 -9.64 2.04
CA LEU A 133 0.84 -9.60 3.08
C LEU A 133 -0.01 -10.88 3.11
N LEU A 134 -0.40 -11.36 1.94
CA LEU A 134 -1.25 -12.53 1.85
C LEU A 134 -0.49 -13.81 2.22
N VAL A 135 0.76 -13.95 1.81
CA VAL A 135 1.61 -15.06 2.24
C VAL A 135 1.76 -15.04 3.77
N GLN A 136 2.02 -13.87 4.35
CA GLN A 136 2.07 -13.70 5.81
C GLN A 136 0.78 -14.17 6.50
N LYS A 137 -0.39 -13.82 5.96
CA LYS A 137 -1.69 -14.15 6.56
C LYS A 137 -2.17 -15.59 6.38
N THR A 138 -1.69 -16.28 5.34
CA THR A 138 -2.31 -17.55 4.91
C THR A 138 -1.37 -18.75 4.88
N VAL A 139 -0.06 -18.53 4.89
CA VAL A 139 0.94 -19.60 4.77
C VAL A 139 1.89 -19.63 5.96
N LEU A 140 2.28 -18.46 6.45
CA LEU A 140 3.28 -18.31 7.50
C LEU A 140 2.67 -18.41 8.90
N ARG A 141 3.48 -18.87 9.85
CA ARG A 141 3.17 -18.84 11.28
C ARG A 141 3.40 -17.44 11.84
N GLU A 142 2.90 -17.18 13.03
CA GLU A 142 3.09 -15.90 13.71
C GLU A 142 4.59 -15.56 13.94
N ILE A 143 5.40 -16.57 14.25
CA ILE A 143 6.85 -16.42 14.47
C ILE A 143 7.65 -16.27 13.18
N ASP A 144 7.06 -16.59 12.02
CA ASP A 144 7.75 -16.52 10.74
C ASP A 144 7.81 -15.06 10.26
N ILE A 145 8.96 -14.68 9.71
CA ILE A 145 9.25 -13.29 9.36
C ILE A 145 9.24 -13.15 7.85
N SER A 146 8.36 -12.31 7.30
CA SER A 146 8.41 -11.93 5.89
C SER A 146 9.04 -10.54 5.68
N GLY A 147 9.71 -10.37 4.55
CA GLY A 147 10.27 -9.07 4.16
C GLY A 147 10.40 -8.86 2.67
N ARG A 148 10.39 -7.58 2.27
CA ARG A 148 10.62 -7.14 0.89
C ARG A 148 12.07 -6.72 0.72
N LEU A 149 12.81 -7.50 -0.07
CA LEU A 149 14.23 -7.29 -0.32
C LEU A 149 14.48 -6.36 -1.51
N SER A 150 13.60 -6.39 -2.53
CA SER A 150 13.69 -5.47 -3.66
C SER A 150 12.33 -5.27 -4.34
N SER A 151 12.32 -4.70 -5.55
CA SER A 151 11.13 -4.68 -6.41
C SER A 151 10.66 -6.07 -6.85
N ARG A 152 11.53 -7.09 -6.85
CA ARG A 152 11.26 -8.43 -7.38
C ARG A 152 11.53 -9.57 -6.39
N TYR A 153 12.17 -9.27 -5.26
CA TYR A 153 12.55 -10.28 -4.27
C TYR A 153 11.77 -10.11 -2.98
N LEU A 154 11.16 -11.22 -2.53
CA LEU A 154 10.64 -11.41 -1.19
C LEU A 154 11.57 -12.36 -0.43
N GLY A 155 11.66 -12.17 0.89
CA GLY A 155 12.40 -13.03 1.80
C GLY A 155 11.50 -13.50 2.93
N PHE A 156 11.74 -14.71 3.40
CA PHE A 156 11.05 -15.32 4.52
C PHE A 156 12.06 -16.03 5.42
N ILE A 157 12.08 -15.68 6.71
CA ILE A 157 12.86 -16.36 7.73
C ILE A 157 11.90 -17.30 8.46
N LEU A 158 12.25 -18.58 8.51
CA LEU A 158 11.45 -19.63 9.16
C LEU A 158 12.24 -20.16 10.36
N PRO A 159 12.06 -19.58 11.57
CA PRO A 159 12.68 -20.07 12.80
C PRO A 159 12.34 -21.55 13.05
N GLU A 160 13.26 -22.27 13.69
CA GLU A 160 13.08 -23.67 14.12
C GLU A 160 12.61 -24.61 12.99
N THR A 161 13.01 -24.30 11.76
CA THR A 161 12.55 -24.98 10.55
C THR A 161 13.75 -25.52 9.78
N THR A 162 13.79 -26.85 9.66
CA THR A 162 14.80 -27.56 8.86
C THR A 162 14.59 -27.32 7.37
N LYS A 163 15.64 -27.55 6.56
CA LYS A 163 15.58 -27.40 5.10
C LYS A 163 14.41 -28.16 4.45
N ILE A 164 14.17 -29.41 4.86
CA ILE A 164 13.11 -30.25 4.30
C ILE A 164 11.74 -29.61 4.55
N ARG A 165 11.47 -29.15 5.78
CA ARG A 165 10.21 -28.47 6.12
C ARG A 165 10.10 -27.11 5.41
N ALA A 166 11.20 -26.38 5.32
CA ALA A 166 11.24 -25.10 4.60
C ALA A 166 10.95 -25.26 3.11
N LEU A 167 11.39 -26.35 2.48
CA LEU A 167 11.04 -26.65 1.09
C LEU A 167 9.52 -26.84 0.93
N LEU A 168 8.87 -27.56 1.85
CA LEU A 168 7.40 -27.72 1.83
C LEU A 168 6.68 -26.37 1.98
N VAL A 169 7.11 -25.54 2.93
CA VAL A 169 6.56 -24.18 3.10
C VAL A 169 6.80 -23.34 1.83
N SER A 170 7.99 -23.44 1.23
CA SER A 170 8.34 -22.68 0.02
C SER A 170 7.44 -23.04 -1.17
N GLN A 171 7.04 -24.31 -1.30
CA GLN A 171 6.10 -24.74 -2.34
C GLN A 171 4.70 -24.16 -2.10
N LYS A 172 4.21 -24.18 -0.87
CA LYS A 172 2.94 -23.52 -0.51
C LYS A 172 2.97 -22.01 -0.81
N ILE A 173 4.09 -21.35 -0.51
CA ILE A 173 4.29 -19.92 -0.85
C ILE A 173 4.19 -19.72 -2.36
N LYS A 174 4.89 -20.55 -3.15
CA LYS A 174 4.86 -20.47 -4.62
C LYS A 174 3.47 -20.69 -5.17
N GLU A 175 2.79 -21.77 -4.80
CA GLU A 175 1.42 -22.06 -5.25
C GLU A 175 0.48 -20.91 -4.94
N LYS A 176 0.58 -20.32 -3.75
CA LYS A 176 -0.25 -19.19 -3.35
C LYS A 176 0.02 -17.95 -4.19
N ILE A 177 1.29 -17.65 -4.44
CA ILE A 177 1.70 -16.50 -5.26
C ILE A 177 1.27 -16.68 -6.71
N GLU A 178 1.52 -17.84 -7.32
CA GLU A 178 1.16 -18.12 -8.72
C GLU A 178 -0.37 -18.10 -8.91
N LYS A 179 -1.14 -18.64 -7.97
CA LYS A 179 -2.61 -18.59 -8.01
C LYS A 179 -3.16 -17.17 -8.04
N LEU A 180 -2.53 -16.23 -7.33
CA LEU A 180 -2.97 -14.83 -7.23
C LEU A 180 -2.39 -13.94 -8.31
N GLY A 181 -1.17 -14.25 -8.75
CA GLY A 181 -0.50 -13.54 -9.81
C GLY A 181 -1.08 -13.79 -11.19
N GLY A 182 -1.88 -14.85 -11.33
CA GLY A 182 -2.39 -15.30 -12.62
C GLY A 182 -1.31 -15.98 -13.46
N LYS A 183 -1.65 -16.33 -14.71
CA LYS A 183 -0.80 -17.11 -15.62
C LYS A 183 0.52 -16.44 -15.99
N ASP A 184 0.64 -15.13 -15.77
CA ASP A 184 1.81 -14.34 -16.18
C ASP A 184 2.90 -14.26 -15.11
N ILE A 185 2.59 -14.63 -13.86
CA ILE A 185 3.58 -14.60 -12.78
C ILE A 185 4.27 -15.94 -12.65
N LYS A 186 5.58 -15.93 -12.91
CA LYS A 186 6.46 -17.05 -12.64
C LYS A 186 7.27 -16.77 -11.40
N VAL A 187 7.43 -17.79 -10.57
CA VAL A 187 8.14 -17.69 -9.30
C VAL A 187 9.32 -18.64 -9.28
N ASP A 188 10.50 -18.11 -8.99
CA ASP A 188 11.63 -18.95 -8.59
C ASP A 188 11.84 -18.84 -7.08
N LEU A 189 12.15 -19.97 -6.47
CA LEU A 189 12.41 -20.09 -5.03
C LEU A 189 13.87 -20.47 -4.82
N GLY A 190 14.47 -19.97 -3.74
CA GLY A 190 15.72 -20.49 -3.20
C GLY A 190 15.59 -20.70 -1.70
N VAL A 191 16.16 -21.79 -1.19
CA VAL A 191 16.06 -22.18 0.22
C VAL A 191 17.45 -22.56 0.72
N VAL A 192 17.88 -21.95 1.82
CA VAL A 192 19.14 -22.29 2.49
C VAL A 192 18.89 -22.34 3.99
N SER A 193 19.43 -23.36 4.67
CA SER A 193 19.26 -23.55 6.11
C SER A 193 20.54 -23.26 6.90
N CYS A 194 20.39 -22.60 8.04
CA CYS A 194 21.45 -22.39 9.03
C CYS A 194 21.22 -23.35 10.22
N PRO A 195 22.28 -23.95 10.80
CA PRO A 195 23.70 -23.74 10.50
C PRO A 195 24.28 -24.65 9.39
N TYR A 196 23.52 -25.64 8.90
CA TYR A 196 24.06 -26.71 8.06
C TYR A 196 24.62 -26.24 6.71
N GLU A 197 23.94 -25.30 6.06
CA GLU A 197 24.31 -24.84 4.72
C GLU A 197 24.85 -23.43 4.71
N ALA A 198 24.88 -22.71 5.83
CA ALA A 198 25.47 -21.39 5.98
C ALA A 198 25.43 -21.00 7.46
N THR A 199 26.43 -20.25 7.92
CA THR A 199 26.58 -19.87 9.33
C THR A 199 26.60 -18.36 9.55
N SER A 200 26.51 -17.58 8.48
CA SER A 200 26.43 -16.12 8.53
C SER A 200 25.30 -15.58 7.66
N LYS A 201 24.84 -14.36 7.97
CA LYS A 201 23.80 -13.66 7.20
C LYS A 201 24.22 -13.47 5.74
N ASP A 202 25.45 -13.05 5.50
CA ASP A 202 25.94 -12.76 4.16
C ASP A 202 26.06 -14.03 3.31
N GLU A 203 26.56 -15.12 3.92
CA GLU A 203 26.65 -16.44 3.28
C GLU A 203 25.27 -17.01 2.96
N LEU A 204 24.28 -16.87 3.85
CA LEU A 204 22.88 -17.24 3.60
C LEU A 204 22.33 -16.51 2.37
N ILE A 205 22.45 -15.18 2.33
CA ILE A 205 21.94 -14.36 1.23
C ILE A 205 22.66 -14.70 -0.08
N GLN A 206 23.98 -14.89 -0.03
CA GLN A 206 24.79 -15.23 -1.19
C GLN A 206 24.37 -16.57 -1.78
N ARG A 207 24.34 -17.65 -0.97
CA ARG A 207 23.97 -18.99 -1.45
C ARG A 207 22.55 -19.04 -2.01
N VAL A 208 21.60 -18.37 -1.37
CA VAL A 208 20.22 -18.30 -1.89
C VAL A 208 20.17 -17.59 -3.25
N LYS A 209 20.91 -16.49 -3.43
CA LYS A 209 20.99 -15.78 -4.72
C LYS A 209 21.66 -16.62 -5.79
N GLU A 210 22.71 -17.37 -5.44
CA GLU A 210 23.38 -18.30 -6.36
C GLU A 210 22.41 -19.38 -6.85
N ASP A 211 21.66 -20.01 -5.94
CA ASP A 211 20.61 -20.99 -6.28
C ASP A 211 19.55 -20.40 -7.22
N LEU A 212 19.07 -19.19 -6.91
CA LEU A 212 18.13 -18.48 -7.78
C LEU A 212 18.72 -18.12 -9.15
N SER A 213 20.03 -17.84 -9.24
CA SER A 213 20.68 -17.50 -10.51
C SER A 213 20.82 -18.71 -11.44
N LYS A 214 21.10 -19.90 -10.89
CA LYS A 214 21.14 -21.18 -11.63
C LYS A 214 19.79 -21.48 -12.26
N LYS A 215 18.70 -21.18 -11.55
CA LYS A 215 17.31 -21.33 -12.04
C LYS A 215 16.93 -20.30 -13.11
N THR A 216 17.65 -19.19 -13.24
CA THR A 216 17.45 -18.24 -14.36
C THR A 216 18.05 -18.75 -15.65
N ARG A 217 19.22 -19.39 -15.56
CA ARG A 217 20.01 -19.86 -16.70
C ARG A 217 19.50 -21.17 -17.31
N SER A 218 18.46 -21.74 -16.71
CA SER A 218 17.76 -22.93 -17.20
C SER A 218 16.37 -22.63 -17.84
N PRO A 219 16.21 -21.73 -18.84
CA PRO A 219 15.00 -21.69 -19.65
C PRO A 219 15.18 -22.51 -20.94
N GLN A 220 14.22 -23.40 -21.22
CA GLN A 220 14.07 -24.26 -22.42
C GLN A 220 14.93 -25.53 -22.50
N ARG A 221 14.56 -26.59 -21.77
CA ARG A 221 14.48 -27.91 -22.42
C ARG A 221 13.10 -27.99 -23.07
N HIS A 222 12.99 -27.42 -24.27
CA HIS A 222 11.93 -27.85 -25.19
C HIS A 222 12.14 -29.35 -25.41
N THR A 223 11.17 -30.13 -24.95
CA THR A 223 10.96 -31.51 -25.36
C THR A 223 10.64 -31.50 -26.85
N ASN A 224 11.68 -31.43 -27.69
CA ASN A 224 11.58 -31.85 -29.09
C ASN A 224 11.52 -33.37 -29.08
N ASN A 225 10.35 -33.90 -28.76
CA ASN A 225 10.04 -35.30 -28.99
C ASN A 225 9.83 -35.44 -30.49
N LYS A 226 10.91 -35.67 -31.24
CA LYS A 226 10.84 -36.16 -32.61
C LYS A 226 10.09 -37.49 -32.55
N ARG A 227 8.84 -37.52 -33.01
CA ARG A 227 8.18 -38.77 -33.37
C ARG A 227 9.02 -39.41 -34.49
N PRO A 228 9.45 -40.67 -34.38
CA PRO A 228 9.98 -41.38 -35.53
C PRO A 228 8.82 -41.54 -36.52
N ARG A 229 9.02 -41.09 -37.77
CA ARG A 229 8.15 -41.53 -38.88
C ARG A 229 8.46 -43.02 -39.06
N MET A 230 7.50 -43.87 -38.72
CA MET A 230 7.49 -45.24 -39.20
C MET A 230 6.93 -45.23 -40.63
N ALA A 231 7.63 -45.97 -41.49
CA ALA A 231 7.27 -46.49 -42.82
C ALA A 231 6.42 -45.58 -43.73
#